data_AF-A0A2A4Q2Q9-F1
#
_entry.id   AF-A0A2A4Q2Q9-F1
#
_cell.length_a   1.000
_cell.length_b   1.000
_cell.length_c   1.000
_cell.angle_alpha   90.00
_cell.angle_beta   90.00
_cell.angle_gamma   90.00
#
_symmetry.space_group_name_H-M   'P 1'
#
loop_
_entity.id
_entity.type
_entity.pdbx_description
1 polymer ?
#
loop_
_entity_poly.entity_id
_entity_poly.type
_entity_poly.pdbx_seq_one_letter_code
_entity_poly.pdbx_strand_id
1 'polypeptide(L)'
;MHLFGLLGTIMFMLGFMMAIYLGVDKLFYDTGARLIADNPLFYIALVVMVIGTQMFLAGFLAEMIARSSHDRNKYQVEKVLKGESASLNE
;
A
#
# COMPACT_ATOMS: atom_id res chain seq x y z
N MET A 1 -5.18 -1.86 -4.55
CA MET A 1 -4.42 -0.87 -3.76
C MET A 1 -5.26 -0.13 -2.71
N HIS A 2 -6.60 -0.19 -2.77
CA HIS A 2 -7.45 0.75 -2.03
C HIS A 2 -7.29 0.74 -0.50
N LEU A 3 -7.21 -0.42 0.16
CA LEU A 3 -7.16 -0.46 1.62
C LEU A 3 -5.76 -0.08 2.15
N PHE A 4 -4.73 -0.85 1.78
CA PHE A 4 -3.37 -0.66 2.28
C PHE A 4 -2.68 0.60 1.73
N GLY A 5 -3.00 1.00 0.49
CA GLY A 5 -2.51 2.24 -0.10
C GLY A 5 -3.06 3.46 0.66
N LEU A 6 -4.38 3.56 0.82
CA LEU A 6 -5.02 4.68 1.51
C LEU A 6 -4.57 4.77 2.97
N LEU A 7 -4.58 3.65 3.69
CA LEU A 7 -4.15 3.62 5.09
C LEU A 7 -2.68 4.00 5.23
N GLY A 8 -1.81 3.49 4.35
CA GLY A 8 -0.40 3.84 4.31
C GLY A 8 -0.16 5.32 4.07
N THR A 9 -0.89 5.93 3.12
CA THR A 9 -0.83 7.38 2.88
C THR A 9 -1.30 8.19 4.08
N ILE A 10 -2.39 7.80 4.74
CA ILE A 10 -2.89 8.48 5.95
C ILE A 10 -1.84 8.41 7.07
N MET A 11 -1.26 7.23 7.32
CA MET A 11 -0.22 7.06 8.33
C MET A 11 1.02 7.90 8.01
N PHE A 12 1.46 7.91 6.75
CA PHE A 12 2.58 8.75 6.33
C PHE A 12 2.29 10.23 6.59
N MET A 13 1.10 10.72 6.21
CA MET A 13 0.70 12.11 6.43
C MET A 13 0.66 12.47 7.92
N LEU A 14 0.16 11.58 8.78
CA LEU A 14 0.16 11.79 10.23
C LEU A 14 1.58 11.92 10.79
N GLY A 15 2.49 11.01 10.44
CA GLY A 15 3.89 11.09 10.86
C GLY A 15 4.60 12.34 10.32
N PHE A 16 4.26 12.75 9.09
CA PHE A 16 4.81 13.96 8.48
C PHE A 16 4.31 15.23 9.18
N MET A 17 3.02 15.31 9.53
CA MET A 17 2.48 16.43 10.31
C MET A 17 3.11 16.52 11.70
N MET A 18 3.34 15.38 12.37
CA MET A 18 4.05 15.35 13.66
C MET A 18 5.50 15.84 13.52
N ALA A 19 6.20 15.46 12.46
CA ALA A 19 7.56 15.91 12.19
C ALA A 19 7.61 17.42 11.89
N ILE A 20 6.67 17.95 11.10
CA ILE A 20 6.53 19.39 10.85
C ILE A 20 6.25 20.13 12.15
N TYR A 21 5.30 19.65 12.96
CA TYR A 21 4.97 20.26 14.23
C TYR A 21 6.20 20.42 15.13
N LEU A 22 6.98 19.35 15.31
CA LEU A 22 8.23 19.39 16.09
C LEU A 22 9.29 20.29 15.44
N GLY A 23 9.34 20.35 14.10
CA GLY A 23 10.26 21.22 13.37
C GLY A 23 9.93 22.71 13.52
N VAL A 24 8.65 23.07 13.44
CA VAL A 24 8.15 24.44 13.61
C VAL A 24 8.35 24.90 15.05
N ASP A 25 8.00 24.06 16.02
CA ASP A 25 8.21 24.33 17.45
C ASP A 25 9.68 24.67 17.73
N LYS A 26 10.59 23.86 17.17
CA LYS A 26 12.03 24.09 17.33
C LYS A 26 12.55 25.35 16.63
N LEU A 27 12.06 25.64 15.44
CA LEU A 27 12.61 26.71 14.59
C LEU A 27 12.13 28.10 15.01
N PHE A 28 10.90 28.21 15.54
CA PHE A 28 10.26 29.52 15.79
C PHE A 28 9.91 29.79 17.26
N TYR A 29 9.66 28.77 18.08
CA TYR A 29 9.15 28.96 19.45
C TYR A 29 10.18 28.63 20.52
N ASP A 30 10.86 27.48 20.42
CA ASP A 30 11.82 27.01 21.44
C ASP A 30 13.20 26.71 20.85
N THR A 31 13.87 27.77 20.38
CA THR A 31 15.19 27.70 19.75
C THR A 31 16.30 27.23 20.70
N GLY A 32 16.10 27.36 22.03
CA GLY A 32 17.03 26.92 23.08
C GLY A 32 16.77 25.50 23.60
N ALA A 33 15.68 24.85 23.19
CA ALA A 33 15.30 23.53 23.71
C ALA A 33 16.32 22.42 23.41
N ARG A 34 16.07 21.24 23.96
CA ARG A 34 16.68 19.97 23.57
C ARG A 34 16.62 19.73 22.05
N LEU A 35 17.55 18.94 21.51
CA LEU A 35 17.56 18.59 20.08
C LEU A 35 16.30 17.80 19.72
N ILE A 36 15.76 18.00 18.51
CA ILE A 36 14.59 17.24 18.03
C ILE A 36 14.89 15.74 18.03
N ALA A 37 16.13 15.37 17.67
CA ALA A 37 16.60 13.99 17.66
C ALA A 37 16.72 13.37 19.06
N ASP A 38 16.63 14.16 20.12
CA ASP A 38 16.55 13.61 21.47
C ASP A 38 15.08 13.47 21.92
N ASN A 39 14.09 13.99 21.19
CA ASN A 39 12.69 13.86 21.58
C ASN A 39 12.12 12.50 21.13
N PRO A 40 11.60 11.64 22.04
CA PRO A 40 11.00 10.36 21.66
C PRO A 40 9.87 10.47 20.61
N LEU A 41 9.12 11.58 20.63
CA LEU A 41 8.04 11.84 19.66
C LEU A 41 8.55 11.93 18.23
N PHE A 42 9.79 12.40 18.04
CA PHE A 42 10.40 12.46 16.71
C PHE A 42 10.61 11.06 16.12
N TYR A 43 11.13 10.12 16.91
CA TYR A 43 11.31 8.74 16.45
C TYR A 43 9.98 8.04 16.19
N ILE A 44 8.95 8.32 16.99
CA ILE A 44 7.59 7.82 16.73
C ILE A 44 7.09 8.36 15.38
N ALA A 45 7.23 9.67 15.13
CA ALA A 45 6.86 10.28 13.86
C ALA A 45 7.60 9.64 12.67
N LEU A 46 8.91 9.41 12.81
CA LEU A 46 9.73 8.72 11.79
C LEU A 46 9.25 7.29 11.53
N VAL A 47 9.04 6.49 12.59
CA VAL A 47 8.59 5.10 12.46
C VAL A 47 7.21 5.04 11.81
N VAL A 48 6.30 5.94 12.18
CA VAL A 48 4.97 6.05 11.56
C VAL A 48 5.08 6.36 10.06
N MET A 49 5.98 7.27 9.66
CA MET A 49 6.24 7.55 8.23
C MET A 49 6.81 6.32 7.50
N VAL A 50 7.78 5.63 8.09
CA VAL A 50 8.38 4.41 7.51
C VAL A 50 7.31 3.33 7.34
N ILE A 51 6.54 3.04 8.38
CA ILE A 51 5.46 2.05 8.34
C ILE A 51 4.40 2.42 7.29
N GLY A 52 3.98 3.70 7.24
CA GLY A 52 3.02 4.18 6.25
C GLY A 52 3.50 3.94 4.81
N THR A 53 4.78 4.23 4.54
CA THR A 53 5.41 3.98 3.24
C THR A 53 5.47 2.48 2.92
N GLN A 54 5.81 1.64 3.88
CA GLN A 54 5.83 0.18 3.71
C GLN A 54 4.43 -0.38 3.41
N MET A 55 3.39 0.11 4.09
CA MET A 55 2.00 -0.30 3.83
C MET A 55 1.54 0.13 2.44
N PHE A 56 1.90 1.34 2.01
CA PHE A 56 1.61 1.80 0.65
C PHE A 56 2.27 0.90 -0.41
N LEU A 57 3.57 0.62 -0.26
CA LEU A 57 4.32 -0.26 -1.15
C LEU A 57 3.76 -1.69 -1.15
N ALA A 58 3.45 -2.25 0.02
CA ALA A 58 2.84 -3.57 0.15
C ALA A 58 1.47 -3.63 -0.55
N GLY A 59 0.64 -2.59 -0.40
CA GLY A 59 -0.64 -2.47 -1.10
C GLY A 59 -0.51 -2.37 -2.61
N PHE A 60 0.54 -1.69 -3.09
CA PHE A 60 0.89 -1.60 -4.50
C PHE A 60 1.36 -2.95 -5.06
N LEU A 61 2.30 -3.61 -4.37
CA LEU A 61 2.82 -4.94 -4.69
C LEU A 61 1.71 -5.99 -4.72
N ALA A 62 0.82 -5.99 -3.72
CA ALA A 62 -0.29 -6.92 -3.65
C ALA A 62 -1.19 -6.82 -4.89
N GLU A 63 -1.46 -5.60 -5.37
CA GLU A 63 -2.25 -5.41 -6.58
C GLU A 63 -1.50 -5.86 -7.84
N MET A 64 -0.19 -5.57 -7.96
CA MET A 64 0.60 -6.07 -9.09
C MET A 64 0.61 -7.60 -9.15
N ILE A 65 0.84 -8.26 -8.00
CA ILE A 65 0.85 -9.73 -7.91
C ILE A 65 -0.52 -10.29 -8.28
N ALA A 66 -1.61 -9.72 -7.75
CA ALA A 66 -2.96 -10.16 -8.07
C ALA A 66 -3.30 -10.00 -9.57
N ARG A 67 -2.75 -8.97 -10.23
CA ARG A 67 -2.91 -8.74 -11.67
C ARG A 67 -2.01 -9.63 -12.53
N SER A 68 -0.92 -10.16 -11.99
CA SER A 68 0.06 -11.00 -12.70
C SER A 68 -0.32 -12.49 -12.81
N SER A 69 -1.52 -12.89 -12.37
CA SER A 69 -1.99 -14.28 -12.46
C SER A 69 -2.05 -14.78 -13.90
N HIS A 70 -1.29 -15.83 -14.21
CA HIS A 70 -1.26 -16.50 -15.51
C HIS A 70 -2.55 -17.31 -15.79
N ASP A 71 -3.38 -17.54 -14.78
CA ASP A 71 -4.57 -18.41 -14.85
C ASP A 71 -5.88 -17.68 -15.17
N ARG A 72 -5.80 -16.38 -15.50
CA ARG A 72 -6.98 -15.53 -15.76
C ARG A 72 -7.87 -16.01 -16.91
N ASN A 73 -7.33 -16.83 -17.82
CA ASN A 73 -8.03 -17.35 -19.00
C ASN A 73 -8.42 -18.83 -18.90
N LYS A 74 -8.25 -19.49 -17.75
CA LYS A 74 -8.84 -20.81 -17.53
C LYS A 74 -10.31 -20.67 -17.17
N TYR A 75 -11.15 -20.81 -18.17
CA TYR A 75 -12.58 -20.97 -17.99
C TYR A 75 -12.88 -22.39 -17.51
N GLN A 76 -13.85 -22.54 -16.62
CA GLN A 76 -14.37 -23.85 -16.27
C GLN A 76 -15.44 -24.22 -17.29
N VAL A 77 -15.25 -25.34 -17.99
CA VAL A 77 -16.24 -25.87 -18.93
C VAL A 77 -17.29 -26.63 -18.13
N GLU A 78 -18.46 -26.02 -17.97
CA GLU A 78 -19.59 -26.64 -17.25
C GLU A 78 -20.23 -27.78 -18.07
N LYS A 79 -20.32 -27.61 -19.40
CA LYS A 79 -20.91 -28.62 -20.28
C LYS A 79 -20.36 -28.50 -21.70
N VAL A 80 -19.84 -29.61 -22.23
CA VAL A 80 -19.53 -29.73 -23.67
C VAL A 80 -20.77 -30.25 -24.37
N LEU A 81 -21.39 -29.41 -25.20
CA LEU A 81 -22.46 -29.86 -26.08
C LEU A 81 -21.81 -30.54 -27.28
N LYS A 82 -21.95 -31.87 -27.37
CA LYS A 82 -21.57 -32.61 -28.57
C LYS A 82 -22.59 -32.25 -29.65
N GLY A 83 -22.21 -31.36 -30.55
CA GLY A 83 -22.98 -31.11 -31.77
C GLY A 83 -23.11 -32.43 -32.52
N GLU A 84 -24.32 -32.71 -32.99
CA GLU A 84 -24.67 -33.86 -33.80
C GLU A 84 -23.81 -33.83 -35.08
N SER A 85 -22.64 -34.47 -35.03
CA SER A 85 -21.94 -34.90 -36.23
C SER A 85 -22.66 -36.14 -36.75
N ALA A 86 -23.87 -35.93 -37.26
CA ALA A 86 -24.49 -36.81 -38.20
C ALA A 86 -23.75 -36.66 -39.54
N SER A 87 -23.27 -37.80 -40.04
CA SER A 87 -23.05 -38.09 -41.46
C SER A 87 -22.18 -37.11 -42.26
N LEU A 88 -20.86 -37.34 -42.25
CA LEU A 88 -20.02 -37.26 -43.45
C LEU A 88 -19.01 -38.42 -43.32
N ASN A 89 -19.47 -39.64 -43.58
CA ASN A 89 -19.27 -40.39 -44.82
C ASN A 89 -17.83 -40.86 -45.02
N GLU A 90 -17.71 -42.19 -44.93
CA GLU A 90 -16.68 -43.10 -45.46
C GLU A 90 -15.25 -43.04 -44.89
#